data_AF-D7D9F5-F1
#
_entry.id   AF-D7D9F5-F1
#
_cell.length_a   1.000
_cell.length_b   1.000
_cell.length_c   1.000
_cell.angle_alpha   90.00
_cell.angle_beta   90.00
_cell.angle_gamma   90.00
#
_symmetry.space_group_name_H-M   'P 1'
#
loop_
_entity.id
_entity.type
_entity.pdbx_description
1 polymer ?
#
loop_
_entity_poly.entity_id
_entity_poly.type
_entity_poly.pdbx_seq_one_letter_code
_entity_poly.pdbx_strand_id
1 'polypeptide(L)'
;MKIISFHIKNLDGFLEKLKDLGYSIELGAHSVLLDHSELTSITVKKKGSIELILIIHYITPYYRVETMNISDEDKYLKELIRIKHSGEKWKIPVNPVIGVVMADNNEELMKMINDYKDDYPVKDADKLLDHYRSRNPRYQNIPRLLLARILDELSGYRG
;
A
#
# COMPACT_ATOMS: atom_id res chain seq x y z
N MET A 1 19.37 4.57 9.44
CA MET A 1 18.35 3.86 8.62
C MET A 1 17.73 2.76 9.47
N LYS A 2 16.40 2.73 9.53
CA LYS A 2 15.65 1.75 10.33
C LYS A 2 14.49 1.20 9.52
N ILE A 3 14.26 -0.10 9.59
CA ILE A 3 13.07 -0.74 9.01
C ILE A 3 12.00 -0.82 10.10
N ILE A 4 10.79 -0.36 9.77
CA ILE A 4 9.61 -0.44 10.63
C ILE A 4 8.46 -1.11 9.88
N SER A 5 7.51 -1.65 10.63
CA SER A 5 6.26 -2.17 10.09
C SER A 5 5.09 -1.65 10.91
N PHE A 6 4.04 -1.18 10.25
CA PHE A 6 2.86 -0.65 10.93
C PHE A 6 1.58 -0.93 10.14
N HIS A 7 0.44 -0.90 10.83
CA HIS A 7 -0.85 -1.19 10.25
C HIS A 7 -1.56 0.11 9.88
N ILE A 8 -2.08 0.18 8.66
CA ILE A 8 -3.04 1.20 8.21
C ILE A 8 -4.17 0.49 7.47
N LYS A 9 -5.38 1.01 7.56
CA LYS A 9 -6.56 0.46 6.88
C LYS A 9 -6.91 1.22 5.60
N ASN A 10 -6.56 2.49 5.53
CA ASN A 10 -6.82 3.41 4.43
C ASN A 10 -5.51 4.07 3.98
N LEU A 11 -4.93 3.58 2.90
CA LEU A 11 -3.67 4.11 2.38
C LEU A 11 -3.80 5.59 1.97
N ASP A 12 -4.86 5.96 1.27
CA ASP A 12 -5.02 7.34 0.81
C ASP A 12 -5.15 8.31 1.99
N GLY A 13 -5.88 7.92 3.05
CA GLY A 13 -5.97 8.69 4.30
C GLY A 13 -4.62 8.88 5.00
N PHE A 14 -3.77 7.85 5.02
CA PHE A 14 -2.44 7.93 5.60
C PHE A 14 -1.52 8.87 4.79
N LEU A 15 -1.60 8.80 3.45
CA LEU A 15 -0.83 9.68 2.57
C LEU A 15 -1.29 11.14 2.67
N GLU A 16 -2.59 11.41 2.79
CA GLU A 16 -3.08 12.76 3.06
C GLU A 16 -2.58 13.29 4.41
N LYS A 17 -2.57 12.45 5.46
CA LYS A 17 -2.03 12.86 6.76
C LYS A 17 -0.55 13.25 6.71
N LEU A 18 0.24 12.55 5.89
CA LEU A 18 1.62 12.93 5.62
C LEU A 18 1.71 14.28 4.90
N LYS A 19 0.88 14.53 3.88
CA LYS A 19 0.86 15.82 3.18
C LYS A 19 0.49 16.97 4.10
N ASP A 20 -0.49 16.78 4.98
CA ASP A 20 -0.92 17.78 5.97
C ASP A 20 0.21 18.19 6.92
N LEU A 21 1.16 17.30 7.19
CA LEU A 21 2.36 17.56 8.00
C LEU A 21 3.53 18.15 7.19
N GLY A 22 3.27 18.53 5.94
CA GLY A 22 4.24 19.17 5.05
C GLY A 22 5.23 18.21 4.40
N TYR A 23 4.93 16.92 4.35
CA TYR A 23 5.72 15.96 3.55
C TYR A 23 5.25 15.98 2.09
N SER A 24 6.20 15.88 1.16
CA SER A 24 5.91 15.62 -0.25
C SER A 24 6.00 14.13 -0.54
N ILE A 25 5.16 13.65 -1.45
CA ILE A 25 5.01 12.23 -1.76
C ILE A 25 5.33 12.01 -3.23
N GLU A 26 6.22 11.07 -3.50
CA GLU A 26 6.60 10.63 -4.85
C GLU A 26 6.30 9.14 -5.00
N LEU A 27 5.51 8.80 -6.02
CA LEU A 27 5.24 7.40 -6.36
C LEU A 27 6.48 6.79 -7.00
N GLY A 28 6.89 5.64 -6.48
CA GLY A 28 7.99 4.85 -6.99
C GLY A 28 7.51 3.72 -7.90
N ALA A 29 8.15 2.56 -7.75
CA ALA A 29 7.76 1.36 -8.49
C ALA A 29 6.29 1.01 -8.18
N HIS A 30 5.56 0.57 -9.21
CA HIS A 30 4.19 0.12 -9.11
C HIS A 30 4.01 -1.13 -9.97
N SER A 31 3.25 -2.09 -9.47
CA SER A 31 2.94 -3.33 -10.19
C SER A 31 1.57 -3.85 -9.77
N VAL A 32 0.79 -4.28 -10.77
CA VAL A 32 -0.42 -5.09 -10.56
C VAL A 32 0.00 -6.56 -10.64
N LEU A 33 -0.36 -7.33 -9.63
CA LEU A 33 0.01 -8.74 -9.50
C LEU A 33 -1.07 -9.65 -10.09
N LEU A 34 -0.70 -10.90 -10.38
CA LEU A 34 -1.61 -11.90 -10.96
C LEU A 34 -2.77 -12.29 -10.02
N ASP A 35 -2.64 -11.99 -8.72
CA ASP A 35 -3.68 -12.20 -7.71
C ASP A 35 -4.60 -10.98 -7.55
N HIS A 36 -4.52 -10.02 -8.47
CA HIS A 36 -5.31 -8.78 -8.52
C HIS A 36 -5.07 -7.82 -7.34
N SER A 37 -3.96 -8.03 -6.61
CA SER A 37 -3.41 -7.04 -5.69
C SER A 37 -2.42 -6.13 -6.41
N GLU A 38 -2.00 -5.07 -5.72
CA GLU A 38 -1.02 -4.11 -6.19
C GLU A 38 0.10 -3.97 -5.18
N LEU A 39 1.34 -3.86 -5.69
CA LEU A 39 2.53 -3.60 -4.91
C LEU A 39 3.14 -2.28 -5.38
N THR A 40 3.44 -1.38 -4.44
CA THR A 40 4.07 -0.10 -4.76
C THR A 40 5.11 0.32 -3.73
N SER A 41 6.06 1.13 -4.17
CA SER A 41 6.88 1.95 -3.28
C SER A 41 6.50 3.41 -3.34
N ILE A 42 6.61 4.11 -2.21
CA ILE A 42 6.33 5.54 -2.11
C ILE A 42 7.46 6.22 -1.35
N THR A 43 8.08 7.22 -1.96
CA THR A 43 9.12 8.03 -1.33
C THR A 43 8.47 9.25 -0.68
N VAL A 44 8.71 9.42 0.61
CA VAL A 44 8.20 10.53 1.43
C VAL A 44 9.38 11.44 1.76
N LYS A 45 9.26 12.71 1.38
CA LYS A 45 10.31 13.72 1.54
C LYS A 45 9.84 14.89 2.40
N LYS A 46 10.76 15.53 3.12
CA LYS A 46 10.51 16.81 3.81
C LYS A 46 11.71 17.71 3.58
N LYS A 47 11.45 18.97 3.19
CA LYS A 47 12.51 19.96 2.88
C LYS A 47 13.59 19.44 1.91
N GLY A 48 13.20 18.62 0.93
CA GLY A 48 14.09 18.06 -0.09
C GLY A 48 14.84 16.77 0.30
N SER A 49 14.81 16.37 1.57
CA SER A 49 15.43 15.12 2.05
C SER A 49 14.43 13.97 2.04
N ILE A 50 14.90 12.76 1.69
CA ILE A 50 14.11 11.53 1.83
C ILE A 50 14.07 11.18 3.32
N GLU A 51 12.86 11.10 3.87
CA GLU A 51 12.62 10.77 5.27
C GLU A 51 12.20 9.31 5.43
N LEU A 52 11.42 8.81 4.48
CA LEU A 52 10.79 7.50 4.54
C LEU A 52 10.54 6.95 3.14
N ILE A 53 10.78 5.66 2.95
CA ILE A 53 10.32 4.91 1.78
C ILE A 53 9.32 3.86 2.27
N LEU A 54 8.09 3.93 1.78
CA LEU A 54 7.04 2.97 2.08
C LEU A 54 7.05 1.87 1.03
N ILE A 55 6.84 0.63 1.45
CA ILE A 55 6.50 -0.50 0.59
C ILE A 55 5.11 -0.98 1.01
N ILE A 56 4.17 -0.93 0.08
CA ILE A 56 2.76 -1.17 0.35
C ILE A 56 2.22 -2.19 -0.63
N HIS A 57 1.58 -3.22 -0.08
CA HIS A 57 0.88 -4.26 -0.81
C HIS A 57 -0.60 -4.16 -0.44
N TYR A 58 -1.47 -3.94 -1.44
CA TYR A 58 -2.85 -3.51 -1.23
C TYR A 58 -3.80 -4.02 -2.32
N ILE A 59 -5.09 -3.93 -2.04
CA ILE A 59 -6.18 -4.18 -3.01
C ILE A 59 -6.93 -2.88 -3.31
N THR A 60 -7.60 -2.85 -4.46
CA THR A 60 -8.39 -1.71 -4.98
C THR A 60 -9.84 -2.14 -5.26
N PRO A 61 -10.76 -1.23 -5.64
CA PRO A 61 -12.16 -1.57 -5.89
C PRO A 61 -12.37 -2.74 -6.86
N TYR A 62 -11.47 -2.89 -7.83
CA TYR A 62 -11.51 -3.97 -8.82
C TYR A 62 -11.44 -5.36 -8.19
N TYR A 63 -10.80 -5.51 -7.02
CA TYR A 63 -10.73 -6.78 -6.31
C TYR A 63 -12.10 -7.33 -5.91
N ARG A 64 -13.14 -6.50 -5.84
CA ARG A 64 -14.51 -6.98 -5.57
C ARG A 64 -14.98 -8.00 -6.61
N VAL A 65 -14.58 -7.85 -7.87
CA VAL A 65 -14.99 -8.78 -8.94
C VAL A 65 -14.48 -10.19 -8.66
N GLU A 66 -13.28 -10.31 -8.09
CA GLU A 66 -12.69 -11.60 -7.68
C GLU A 66 -13.52 -12.33 -6.62
N THR A 67 -14.29 -11.59 -5.81
CA THR A 67 -15.15 -12.18 -4.78
C THR A 67 -16.51 -12.64 -5.32
N MET A 68 -16.84 -12.30 -6.57
CA MET A 68 -18.15 -12.60 -7.19
C MET A 68 -18.19 -13.96 -7.88
N ASN A 69 -17.04 -14.66 -8.01
CA ASN A 69 -16.93 -15.96 -8.67
C ASN A 69 -17.57 -16.01 -10.06
N ILE A 70 -17.36 -14.96 -10.86
CA ILE A 70 -17.92 -14.85 -12.21
C ILE A 70 -17.06 -15.69 -13.16
N SER A 71 -17.65 -16.70 -13.80
CA SER A 71 -16.99 -17.55 -14.80
C SER A 71 -17.16 -17.04 -16.24
N ASP A 72 -18.15 -16.18 -16.48
CA ASP A 72 -18.47 -15.61 -17.79
C ASP A 72 -17.68 -14.33 -18.04
N GLU A 73 -16.90 -14.30 -19.12
CA GLU A 73 -15.97 -13.22 -19.42
C GLU A 73 -16.68 -11.88 -19.68
N ASP A 74 -17.80 -11.90 -20.43
CA ASP A 74 -18.59 -10.71 -20.72
C ASP A 74 -19.16 -10.09 -19.44
N LYS A 75 -19.66 -10.93 -18.54
CA LYS A 75 -20.16 -10.49 -17.23
C LYS A 75 -19.03 -9.96 -16.35
N TYR A 76 -17.87 -10.61 -16.37
CA TYR A 76 -16.69 -10.16 -15.62
C TYR A 76 -16.26 -8.76 -16.08
N LEU A 77 -16.15 -8.55 -17.40
CA LEU A 77 -15.80 -7.27 -18.00
C LEU A 77 -16.83 -6.17 -17.65
N LYS A 78 -18.13 -6.50 -17.69
CA LYS A 78 -19.21 -5.56 -17.31
C LYS A 78 -19.05 -5.08 -15.86
N GLU A 79 -18.70 -5.96 -14.93
CA GLU A 79 -18.48 -5.58 -13.52
C GLU A 79 -17.24 -4.69 -13.35
N LEU A 80 -16.14 -4.97 -14.06
CA LEU A 80 -14.96 -4.10 -14.05
C LEU A 80 -15.29 -2.70 -14.57
N ILE A 81 -16.05 -2.59 -15.67
CA ILE A 81 -16.50 -1.31 -16.22
C ILE A 81 -17.41 -0.58 -15.21
N ARG A 82 -18.34 -1.30 -14.57
CA ARG A 82 -19.20 -0.72 -13.54
C ARG A 82 -18.39 -0.11 -12.39
N ILE A 83 -17.35 -0.79 -11.92
CA ILE A 83 -16.44 -0.28 -10.88
C ILE A 83 -15.67 0.94 -11.37
N LYS A 84 -15.12 0.90 -12.58
CA LYS A 84 -14.40 2.05 -13.18
C LYS A 84 -15.24 3.33 -13.19
N HIS A 85 -16.55 3.20 -13.38
CA HIS A 85 -17.50 4.32 -13.43
C HIS A 85 -18.25 4.59 -12.12
N SER A 86 -18.01 3.84 -11.03
CA SER A 86 -18.70 4.06 -9.75
C SER A 86 -18.19 5.27 -8.97
N GLY A 87 -17.01 5.78 -9.34
CA GLY A 87 -16.32 6.84 -8.60
C GLY A 87 -15.63 6.37 -7.32
N GLU A 88 -15.75 5.08 -6.97
CA GLU A 88 -15.03 4.52 -5.81
C GLU A 88 -13.52 4.51 -6.06
N LYS A 89 -12.79 5.11 -5.13
CA LYS A 89 -11.33 5.12 -5.12
C LYS A 89 -10.90 4.82 -3.70
N TRP A 90 -10.37 3.63 -3.48
CA TRP A 90 -9.81 3.25 -2.20
C TRP A 90 -8.65 2.28 -2.41
N LYS A 91 -7.74 2.25 -1.44
CA LYS A 91 -6.59 1.34 -1.41
C LYS A 91 -6.46 0.80 0.00
N ILE A 92 -6.63 -0.52 0.13
CA ILE A 92 -6.61 -1.19 1.43
C ILE A 92 -5.40 -2.11 1.49
N PRO A 93 -4.42 -1.84 2.36
CA PRO A 93 -3.28 -2.73 2.52
C PRO A 93 -3.70 -4.13 2.98
N VAL A 94 -3.18 -5.15 2.30
CA VAL A 94 -3.39 -6.54 2.68
C VAL A 94 -2.36 -7.00 3.71
N ASN A 95 -1.21 -6.31 3.77
CA ASN A 95 -0.12 -6.48 4.72
C ASN A 95 0.09 -5.23 5.58
N PRO A 96 0.78 -5.37 6.74
CA PRO A 96 1.42 -4.23 7.37
C PRO A 96 2.29 -3.49 6.34
N VAL A 97 2.22 -2.17 6.35
CA VAL A 97 3.08 -1.32 5.52
C VAL A 97 4.50 -1.40 6.08
N ILE A 98 5.47 -1.59 5.19
CA ILE A 98 6.89 -1.59 5.55
C ILE A 98 7.42 -0.18 5.28
N GLY A 99 8.06 0.41 6.28
CA GLY A 99 8.73 1.70 6.16
C GLY A 99 10.24 1.55 6.31
N VAL A 100 11.00 2.13 5.38
CA VAL A 100 12.45 2.31 5.49
C VAL A 100 12.70 3.77 5.86
N VAL A 101 12.95 4.02 7.14
CA VAL A 101 13.21 5.35 7.70
C VAL A 101 14.66 5.72 7.48
N MET A 102 14.92 6.83 6.82
CA MET A 102 16.28 7.24 6.41
C MET A 102 17.00 8.03 7.50
N ALA A 103 16.29 8.91 8.20
CA ALA A 103 16.84 9.77 9.25
C ALA A 103 16.59 9.19 10.65
N ASP A 104 17.63 9.09 11.47
CA ASP A 104 17.54 8.47 12.79
C ASP A 104 16.78 9.35 13.83
N ASN A 105 16.52 10.63 13.52
CA ASN A 105 15.90 11.62 14.43
C ASN A 105 14.63 12.30 13.88
N ASN A 106 13.75 11.59 13.15
CA ASN A 106 12.46 12.16 12.75
C ASN A 106 11.35 11.82 13.77
N GLU A 107 11.41 12.43 14.95
CA GLU A 107 10.45 12.20 16.06
C GLU A 107 9.01 12.52 15.64
N GLU A 108 8.80 13.57 14.83
CA GLU A 108 7.49 13.96 14.30
C GLU A 108 6.89 12.85 13.43
N LEU A 109 7.68 12.32 12.48
CA LEU A 109 7.26 11.21 11.61
C LEU A 109 6.94 9.97 12.43
N MET A 110 7.84 9.58 13.33
CA MET A 110 7.67 8.37 14.14
C MET A 110 6.46 8.49 15.06
N LYS A 111 6.24 9.66 15.66
CA LYS A 111 5.04 9.93 16.46
C LYS A 111 3.79 9.82 15.61
N MET A 112 3.76 10.43 14.42
CA MET A 112 2.61 10.31 13.52
C MET A 112 2.32 8.86 13.21
N ILE A 113 3.31 8.07 12.82
CA ILE A 113 3.14 6.64 12.47
C ILE A 113 2.60 5.84 13.66
N ASN A 114 3.15 6.06 14.86
CA ASN A 114 2.75 5.33 16.07
C ASN A 114 1.33 5.71 16.54
N ASP A 115 0.95 6.98 16.40
CA ASP A 115 -0.33 7.50 16.86
C ASP A 115 -1.44 7.37 15.78
N TYR A 116 -1.09 7.06 14.54
CA TYR A 116 -2.02 6.98 13.43
C TYR A 116 -3.03 5.84 13.63
N LYS A 117 -4.31 6.20 13.57
CA LYS A 117 -5.44 5.28 13.63
C LYS A 117 -6.44 5.66 12.55
N ASP A 118 -6.93 4.66 11.85
CA ASP A 118 -7.93 4.83 10.81
C ASP A 118 -8.94 3.67 10.78
N ASP A 119 -9.96 3.90 9.98
CA ASP A 119 -11.00 2.93 9.64
C ASP A 119 -10.91 2.55 8.17
N TYR A 120 -11.49 1.41 7.84
CA TYR A 120 -11.57 0.99 6.44
C TYR A 120 -12.41 1.98 5.63
N PRO A 121 -12.00 2.29 4.39
CA PRO A 121 -12.72 3.23 3.54
C PRO A 121 -14.06 2.67 3.03
N VAL A 122 -14.31 1.37 3.20
CA VAL A 122 -15.55 0.69 2.78
C VAL A 122 -16.02 -0.35 3.80
N LYS A 123 -17.33 -0.59 3.85
CA LYS A 123 -17.97 -1.49 4.84
C LYS A 123 -17.65 -2.97 4.63
N ASP A 124 -17.34 -3.37 3.40
CA ASP A 124 -17.06 -4.76 3.03
C ASP A 124 -15.55 -5.11 3.09
N ALA A 125 -14.71 -4.21 3.61
CA ALA A 125 -13.26 -4.37 3.63
C ALA A 125 -12.78 -5.68 4.27
N ASP A 126 -13.33 -6.04 5.44
CA ASP A 126 -12.94 -7.28 6.14
C ASP A 126 -13.19 -8.51 5.27
N LYS A 127 -14.36 -8.58 4.61
CA LYS A 127 -14.71 -9.68 3.70
C LYS A 127 -13.74 -9.76 2.52
N LEU A 128 -13.35 -8.62 1.95
CA LEU A 128 -12.40 -8.56 0.83
C LEU A 128 -11.00 -9.04 1.26
N LEU A 129 -10.55 -8.61 2.44
CA LEU A 129 -9.26 -9.00 3.00
C LEU A 129 -9.21 -10.48 3.35
N ASP A 130 -10.27 -11.03 3.95
CA ASP A 130 -10.36 -12.44 4.29
C ASP A 130 -10.33 -13.31 3.04
N HIS A 131 -11.11 -12.94 2.02
CA HIS A 131 -11.09 -13.61 0.72
C HIS A 131 -9.70 -13.58 0.07
N TYR A 132 -9.04 -12.42 0.09
CA TYR A 132 -7.70 -12.27 -0.46
C TYR A 132 -6.69 -13.15 0.26
N ARG A 133 -6.66 -13.11 1.59
CA ARG A 133 -5.72 -13.86 2.41
C ARG A 133 -5.93 -15.37 2.31
N SER A 134 -7.18 -15.83 2.22
CA SER A 134 -7.48 -17.25 2.07
C SER A 134 -7.05 -17.80 0.71
N ARG A 135 -7.16 -17.02 -0.37
CA ARG A 135 -6.67 -17.43 -1.71
C ARG A 135 -5.16 -17.31 -1.85
N ASN A 136 -4.51 -16.44 -1.08
CA ASN A 136 -3.09 -16.12 -1.20
C ASN A 136 -2.33 -16.40 0.11
N PRO A 137 -2.11 -17.67 0.53
CA PRO A 137 -1.55 -17.98 1.84
C PRO A 137 -0.11 -17.46 2.08
N ARG A 138 0.61 -17.10 1.01
CA ARG A 138 1.99 -16.56 1.07
C ARG A 138 2.07 -15.05 0.83
N TYR A 139 0.95 -14.33 0.87
CA TYR A 139 0.88 -12.89 0.60
C TYR A 139 1.88 -12.05 1.43
N GLN A 140 2.19 -12.49 2.65
CA GLN A 140 3.16 -11.83 3.55
C GLN A 140 4.60 -11.78 3.04
N ASN A 141 4.94 -12.61 2.05
CA ASN A 141 6.28 -12.62 1.46
C ASN A 141 6.41 -11.66 0.27
N ILE A 142 5.30 -11.23 -0.33
CA ILE A 142 5.28 -10.41 -1.55
C ILE A 142 6.06 -9.09 -1.38
N PRO A 143 5.87 -8.31 -0.29
CA PRO A 143 6.59 -7.04 -0.13
C PRO A 143 8.12 -7.20 0.04
N ARG A 144 8.59 -8.39 0.43
CA ARG A 144 10.01 -8.61 0.80
C ARG A 144 10.94 -8.48 -0.39
N LEU A 145 10.50 -8.86 -1.59
CA LEU A 145 11.31 -8.77 -2.81
C LEU A 145 11.60 -7.31 -3.16
N LEU A 146 10.58 -6.45 -3.10
CA LEU A 146 10.74 -5.02 -3.36
C LEU A 146 11.56 -4.35 -2.25
N LEU A 147 11.36 -4.74 -0.99
CA LEU A 147 12.20 -4.28 0.12
C LEU A 147 13.68 -4.62 -0.14
N ALA A 148 14.01 -5.88 -0.47
CA ALA A 148 15.38 -6.30 -0.74
C ALA A 148 16.03 -5.46 -1.84
N ARG A 149 15.33 -5.25 -2.96
CA ARG A 149 15.79 -4.41 -4.05
C ARG A 149 16.07 -2.96 -3.61
N ILE A 150 15.16 -2.36 -2.83
CA ILE A 150 15.35 -1.00 -2.31
C ILE A 150 16.58 -0.93 -1.40
N LEU A 151 16.79 -1.93 -0.54
CA LEU A 151 17.96 -1.99 0.34
C LEU A 151 19.26 -2.15 -0.46
N ASP A 152 19.26 -2.95 -1.53
CA ASP A 152 20.40 -3.12 -2.42
C ASP A 152 20.75 -1.81 -3.14
N GLU A 153 19.74 -1.12 -3.70
CA GLU A 153 19.90 0.19 -4.34
C GLU A 153 20.49 1.22 -3.36
N LEU A 154 19.93 1.33 -2.15
CA LEU A 154 20.42 2.24 -1.11
C LEU A 154 21.85 1.91 -0.64
N SER A 155 22.25 0.64 -0.69
CA SER A 155 23.60 0.20 -0.31
C SER A 155 24.62 0.49 -1.42
N GLY A 156 24.21 0.36 -2.69
CA GLY A 156 25.04 0.66 -3.86
C GLY A 156 25.40 2.14 -4.01
N TYR A 157 24.56 3.06 -3.52
CA TYR A 157 24.86 4.50 -3.50
C TYR A 157 25.90 4.92 -2.45
N ARG A 158 26.35 4.01 -1.58
CA ARG A 158 27.36 4.27 -0.54
C ARG A 158 28.77 3.77 -0.90
N GLY A 159 28.96 3.26 -2.12
CA GLY A 159 30.25 2.79 -2.66
C GLY A 159 30.98 3.81 -3.50
#